data_AF-A0A4Q2XPI7-F1
#
_entry.id   AF-A0A4Q2XPI7-F1
#
_cell.length_a   1.000
_cell.length_b   1.000
_cell.length_c   1.000
_cell.angle_alpha   90.00
_cell.angle_beta   90.00
_cell.angle_gamma   90.00
#
_symmetry.space_group_name_H-M   'P 1'
#
loop_
_entity.id
_entity.type
_entity.pdbx_description
1 polymer ?
#
loop_
_entity_poly.entity_id
_entity_poly.type
_entity_poly.pdbx_seq_one_letter_code
_entity_poly.pdbx_strand_id
1 'polypeptide(L)'
;MHAIKRAFFWLSGAGTQTLEQCPNWEQRKYVAFGATVLVPCSFAFIACAYALSTLTDNARVIYPVAAVWAFIILTIDRALLAGYRPYLSFGRKAAQFSLRLVVAILMGITIAHPLVLLLFRDTVSSVIEKDRAAEIEVVRSGFENEKEKVRANITKLESSIAEQRQKWNESFQAKFILQENEDADSAIPGLTAEQQKELKAAIDEGTTPFRERLTVVDKQFGELSPQYAKLQTELGFWQAEFERELNGQRSGLSGEGPRARSIRADQLEPRREESKRMGALLEHLTAEKANLQTQSRQAEATAIAGFEAKLAEIEKANQAEAARVAGLKQKVEADQAEQFVTQQNALRETIKQQ
;
A
#
# COMPACT_ATOMS: atom_id res chain seq x y z
N MET A 1 -64.91 -6.52 -2.32
CA MET A 1 -64.89 -8.00 -2.47
C MET A 1 -65.28 -8.50 -3.87
N HIS A 2 -66.22 -7.86 -4.57
CA HIS A 2 -66.70 -8.31 -5.89
C HIS A 2 -65.64 -8.30 -7.01
N ALA A 3 -64.74 -7.30 -7.05
CA ALA A 3 -63.69 -7.21 -8.06
C ALA A 3 -62.66 -8.35 -7.99
N ILE A 4 -62.22 -8.70 -6.78
CA ILE A 4 -61.26 -9.79 -6.54
C ILE A 4 -61.85 -11.14 -6.98
N LYS A 5 -63.11 -11.39 -6.63
CA LYS A 5 -63.84 -12.59 -7.02
C LYS A 5 -63.96 -12.71 -8.55
N ARG A 6 -64.27 -11.61 -9.24
CA ARG A 6 -64.32 -11.56 -10.71
C ARG A 6 -62.95 -11.81 -11.35
N ALA A 7 -61.87 -11.30 -10.77
CA ALA A 7 -60.50 -11.57 -11.24
C ALA A 7 -60.17 -13.07 -11.13
N PHE A 8 -60.50 -13.72 -10.01
CA PHE A 8 -60.29 -15.16 -9.85
C PHE A 8 -61.17 -16.02 -10.77
N PHE A 9 -62.41 -15.59 -11.04
CA PHE A 9 -63.24 -16.24 -12.05
C PHE A 9 -62.60 -16.18 -13.43
N TRP A 10 -62.08 -15.01 -13.82
CA TRP A 10 -61.36 -14.85 -15.09
C TRP A 10 -60.08 -15.71 -15.16
N LEU A 11 -59.31 -15.75 -14.07
CA LEU A 11 -58.12 -16.59 -13.93
C LEU A 11 -58.44 -18.08 -14.06
N SER A 12 -59.59 -18.52 -13.55
CA SER A 12 -60.06 -19.91 -13.68
C SER A 12 -60.53 -20.29 -15.09
N GLY A 13 -60.59 -19.33 -16.02
CA GLY A 13 -61.09 -19.55 -17.38
C GLY A 13 -62.61 -19.66 -17.49
N ALA A 14 -63.35 -19.41 -16.40
CA ALA A 14 -64.80 -19.51 -16.35
C ALA A 14 -65.49 -18.19 -16.71
N GLY A 15 -66.70 -18.27 -17.30
CA GLY A 15 -67.53 -17.11 -17.60
C GLY A 15 -68.01 -16.44 -16.30
N THR A 16 -67.70 -15.16 -16.12
CA THR A 16 -68.06 -14.41 -14.90
C THR A 16 -69.57 -14.25 -14.74
N GLN A 17 -70.29 -14.01 -15.84
CA GLN A 17 -71.73 -13.78 -15.85
C GLN A 17 -72.54 -15.03 -15.47
N THR A 18 -72.10 -16.21 -15.92
CA THR A 18 -72.75 -17.48 -15.60
C THR A 18 -72.45 -17.93 -14.16
N LEU A 19 -71.22 -17.76 -13.69
CA LEU A 19 -70.84 -18.14 -12.32
C LEU A 19 -71.52 -17.29 -11.25
N GLU A 20 -71.85 -16.03 -11.55
CA GLU A 20 -72.56 -15.15 -10.61
C GLU A 20 -74.00 -15.62 -10.33
N GLN A 21 -74.60 -16.38 -11.24
CA GLN A 21 -75.94 -16.98 -11.07
C GLN A 21 -75.90 -18.32 -10.31
N CYS A 22 -74.72 -18.93 -10.17
CA CYS A 22 -74.53 -20.19 -9.45
C CYS A 22 -74.51 -20.00 -7.92
N PRO A 23 -74.79 -21.06 -7.14
CA PRO A 23 -74.69 -21.02 -5.69
C PRO A 23 -73.25 -20.74 -5.18
N ASN A 24 -73.16 -20.15 -3.99
CA ASN A 24 -71.89 -19.68 -3.41
C ASN A 24 -70.80 -20.75 -3.28
N TRP A 25 -71.16 -22.03 -3.09
CA TRP A 25 -70.19 -23.13 -2.96
C TRP A 25 -69.45 -23.40 -4.28
N GLU A 26 -70.13 -23.29 -5.42
CA GLU A 26 -69.55 -23.50 -6.74
C GLU A 26 -68.63 -22.34 -7.13
N GLN A 27 -69.04 -21.12 -6.79
CA GLN A 27 -68.21 -19.93 -6.92
C GLN A 27 -66.89 -20.05 -6.15
N ARG A 28 -66.92 -20.52 -4.90
CA ARG A 28 -65.69 -20.73 -4.10
C ARG A 28 -64.73 -21.74 -4.74
N LYS A 29 -65.26 -22.78 -5.38
CA LYS A 29 -64.45 -23.80 -6.09
C LYS A 29 -63.67 -23.20 -7.27
N TYR A 30 -64.31 -22.39 -8.10
CA TYR A 30 -63.63 -21.74 -9.22
C TYR A 30 -62.68 -20.63 -8.77
N VAL A 31 -62.97 -19.93 -7.67
CA VAL A 31 -61.98 -19.03 -7.03
C VAL A 31 -60.73 -19.80 -6.63
N ALA A 32 -60.87 -20.98 -6.02
CA ALA A 32 -59.74 -21.83 -5.67
C ALA A 32 -58.95 -22.29 -6.90
N PHE A 33 -59.63 -22.67 -7.99
CA PHE A 33 -58.93 -23.00 -9.24
C PHE A 33 -58.15 -21.82 -9.81
N GLY A 34 -58.73 -20.61 -9.83
CA GLY A 34 -58.02 -19.41 -10.24
C GLY A 34 -56.80 -19.11 -9.36
N ALA A 35 -56.90 -19.35 -8.05
CA ALA A 35 -55.79 -19.17 -7.12
C ALA A 35 -54.62 -20.13 -7.37
N THR A 36 -54.89 -21.37 -7.78
CA THR A 36 -53.81 -22.36 -8.07
C THR A 36 -52.94 -21.96 -9.26
N VAL A 37 -53.45 -21.18 -10.21
CA VAL A 37 -52.69 -20.66 -11.38
C VAL A 37 -51.71 -19.55 -10.99
N LEU A 38 -51.99 -18.82 -9.90
CA LEU A 38 -51.11 -17.74 -9.46
C LEU A 38 -49.80 -18.25 -8.87
N VAL A 39 -49.76 -19.49 -8.36
CA VAL A 39 -48.55 -20.05 -7.74
C VAL A 39 -47.45 -20.30 -8.77
N PRO A 40 -47.69 -21.01 -9.90
CA PRO A 40 -46.69 -21.10 -10.98
C PRO A 40 -46.33 -19.73 -11.58
N CYS A 41 -47.31 -18.83 -11.72
CA CYS A 41 -47.10 -17.48 -12.23
C CYS A 41 -46.15 -16.66 -11.34
N SER A 42 -46.29 -16.73 -10.01
CA SER A 42 -45.43 -15.97 -9.09
C SER A 42 -44.00 -16.53 -9.07
N PHE A 43 -43.84 -17.86 -9.07
CA PHE A 43 -42.51 -18.48 -9.18
C PHE A 43 -41.84 -18.16 -10.51
N ALA A 44 -42.58 -18.17 -11.63
CA ALA A 44 -42.06 -17.78 -12.92
C ALA A 44 -41.61 -16.31 -12.95
N PHE A 45 -42.37 -15.40 -12.32
CA PHE A 45 -41.97 -14.00 -12.18
C PHE A 45 -40.66 -13.85 -11.40
N ILE A 46 -40.57 -14.46 -10.21
CA ILE A 46 -39.39 -14.36 -9.33
C ILE A 46 -38.15 -14.96 -10.02
N ALA A 47 -38.30 -16.14 -10.64
CA ALA A 47 -37.19 -16.80 -11.32
C ALA A 47 -36.69 -16.03 -12.54
N CYS A 48 -37.60 -15.48 -13.36
CA CYS A 48 -37.22 -14.66 -14.52
C CYS A 48 -36.61 -13.33 -14.09
N ALA A 49 -37.17 -12.67 -13.07
CA ALA A 49 -36.60 -11.45 -12.51
C ALA A 49 -35.17 -11.68 -11.99
N TYR A 50 -34.93 -12.80 -11.30
CA TYR A 50 -33.59 -13.17 -10.85
C TYR A 50 -32.64 -13.48 -12.02
N ALA A 51 -33.08 -14.28 -12.99
CA ALA A 51 -32.28 -14.59 -14.17
C ALA A 51 -31.91 -13.33 -14.99
N LEU A 52 -32.80 -12.33 -15.04
CA LEU A 52 -32.49 -11.05 -15.67
C LEU A 52 -31.56 -10.19 -14.81
N SER A 53 -31.65 -10.29 -13.48
CA SER A 53 -30.72 -9.59 -12.57
C SER A 53 -29.27 -10.05 -12.68
N THR A 54 -29.01 -11.24 -13.25
CA THR A 54 -27.63 -11.68 -13.56
C THR A 54 -27.12 -11.13 -14.90
N LEU A 55 -28.00 -10.59 -15.75
CA LEU A 55 -27.66 -10.04 -17.07
C LEU A 55 -27.67 -8.51 -17.10
N THR A 56 -28.53 -7.87 -16.31
CA THR A 56 -28.67 -6.41 -16.25
C THR A 56 -29.08 -5.94 -14.87
N ASP A 57 -28.50 -4.83 -14.41
CA ASP A 57 -28.85 -4.19 -13.14
C ASP A 57 -30.04 -3.21 -13.28
N ASN A 58 -30.56 -3.00 -14.49
CA ASN A 58 -31.61 -2.01 -14.73
C ASN A 58 -32.99 -2.55 -14.34
N ALA A 59 -33.45 -2.20 -13.14
CA ALA A 59 -34.78 -2.56 -12.62
C ALA A 59 -35.94 -2.22 -13.58
N ARG A 60 -35.81 -1.15 -14.39
CA ARG A 60 -36.83 -0.76 -15.38
C ARG A 60 -36.94 -1.71 -16.56
N VAL A 61 -35.95 -2.58 -16.78
CA VAL A 61 -35.99 -3.64 -17.80
C VAL A 61 -36.39 -4.96 -17.16
N ILE A 62 -35.85 -5.27 -15.98
CA ILE A 62 -36.07 -6.55 -15.27
C ILE A 62 -37.56 -6.79 -15.00
N TYR A 63 -38.24 -5.86 -14.32
CA TYR A 63 -39.62 -6.06 -13.89
C TYR A 63 -40.64 -6.18 -15.03
N PRO A 64 -40.63 -5.32 -16.08
CA PRO A 64 -41.60 -5.48 -17.16
C PRO A 64 -41.36 -6.76 -17.98
N VAL A 65 -40.11 -7.15 -18.24
CA VAL A 65 -39.82 -8.39 -18.97
C VAL A 65 -40.24 -9.61 -18.14
N ALA A 66 -39.93 -9.63 -16.84
CA ALA A 66 -40.39 -10.69 -15.94
C ALA A 66 -41.92 -10.74 -15.85
N ALA A 67 -42.60 -9.59 -15.87
CA ALA A 67 -44.07 -9.52 -15.88
C ALA A 67 -44.66 -10.09 -17.17
N VAL A 68 -44.06 -9.79 -18.33
CA VAL A 68 -44.47 -10.37 -19.62
C VAL A 68 -44.26 -11.89 -19.60
N TRP A 69 -43.14 -12.37 -19.07
CA TRP A 69 -42.89 -13.81 -18.94
C TRP A 69 -43.90 -14.51 -18.01
N ALA A 70 -44.14 -13.93 -16.84
CA ALA A 70 -45.14 -14.43 -15.90
C ALA A 70 -46.54 -14.44 -16.53
N PHE A 71 -46.87 -13.43 -17.33
CA PHE A 71 -48.13 -13.38 -18.08
C PHE A 71 -48.24 -14.48 -19.13
N ILE A 72 -47.15 -14.83 -19.84
CA ILE A 72 -47.13 -15.97 -20.76
C ILE A 72 -47.46 -17.26 -20.01
N ILE A 73 -46.78 -17.53 -18.89
CA ILE A 73 -47.05 -18.73 -18.07
C ILE A 73 -48.50 -18.73 -17.54
N LEU A 74 -48.98 -17.58 -17.05
CA LEU A 74 -50.36 -17.40 -16.61
C LEU A 74 -51.37 -17.74 -17.71
N THR A 75 -51.12 -17.31 -18.95
CA THR A 75 -52.01 -17.60 -20.08
C THR A 75 -52.00 -19.06 -20.49
N ILE A 76 -50.84 -19.72 -20.47
CA ILE A 76 -50.70 -21.14 -20.77
C ILE A 76 -51.44 -21.98 -19.72
N ASP A 77 -51.19 -21.73 -18.43
CA ASP A 77 -51.85 -22.46 -17.34
C ASP A 77 -53.36 -22.23 -17.32
N ARG A 78 -53.80 -20.99 -17.57
CA ARG A 78 -55.22 -20.65 -17.74
C ARG A 78 -55.85 -21.39 -18.92
N ALA A 79 -55.17 -21.48 -20.07
CA ALA A 79 -55.67 -22.21 -21.23
C ALA A 79 -55.80 -23.72 -20.95
N LEU A 80 -54.84 -24.30 -20.23
CA LEU A 80 -54.87 -25.71 -19.83
C LEU A 80 -56.02 -26.03 -18.86
N LEU A 81 -56.35 -25.10 -17.95
CA LEU A 81 -57.52 -25.19 -17.05
C LEU A 81 -58.85 -24.98 -17.78
N ALA A 82 -58.94 -23.97 -18.65
CA ALA A 82 -60.15 -23.69 -19.42
C ALA A 82 -60.49 -24.82 -20.41
N GLY A 83 -59.48 -25.55 -20.89
CA GLY A 83 -59.67 -26.73 -21.73
C GLY A 83 -60.23 -27.95 -20.99
N TYR A 84 -60.30 -27.95 -19.66
CA TYR A 84 -60.83 -29.08 -18.88
C TYR A 84 -62.36 -29.19 -19.04
N ARG A 85 -62.83 -30.29 -19.65
CA ARG A 85 -64.27 -30.59 -19.75
C ARG A 85 -64.65 -31.75 -18.83
N PRO A 86 -65.64 -31.58 -17.94
CA PRO A 86 -66.07 -32.63 -17.00
C PRO A 86 -66.50 -33.95 -17.66
N TYR A 87 -67.04 -33.89 -18.88
CA TYR A 87 -67.64 -35.02 -19.61
C TYR A 87 -66.65 -35.81 -20.49
N LEU A 88 -65.34 -35.58 -20.39
CA LEU A 88 -64.34 -36.34 -21.15
C LEU A 88 -64.17 -37.79 -20.63
N SER A 89 -63.85 -38.73 -21.51
CA SER A 89 -63.50 -40.10 -21.14
C SER A 89 -62.24 -40.13 -20.27
N PHE A 90 -62.12 -41.12 -19.38
CA PHE A 90 -61.01 -41.24 -18.43
C PHE A 90 -59.63 -41.17 -19.11
N GLY A 91 -59.46 -41.84 -20.26
CA GLY A 91 -58.21 -41.78 -21.03
C GLY A 91 -57.85 -40.38 -21.53
N ARG A 92 -58.82 -39.59 -21.99
CA ARG A 92 -58.56 -38.20 -22.40
C ARG A 92 -58.29 -37.27 -21.21
N LYS A 93 -58.92 -37.51 -20.06
CA LYS A 93 -58.59 -36.81 -18.79
C LYS A 93 -57.16 -37.10 -18.36
N ALA A 94 -56.75 -38.36 -18.41
CA ALA A 94 -55.38 -38.77 -18.10
C ALA A 94 -54.36 -38.16 -19.08
N ALA A 95 -54.67 -38.13 -20.39
CA ALA A 95 -53.81 -37.50 -21.39
C ALA A 95 -53.61 -36.00 -21.12
N GLN A 96 -54.69 -35.25 -20.86
CA GLN A 96 -54.61 -33.82 -20.54
C GLN A 96 -53.85 -33.56 -19.23
N PHE A 97 -54.03 -34.40 -18.21
CA PHE A 97 -53.28 -34.33 -16.97
C PHE A 97 -51.79 -34.64 -17.17
N SER A 98 -51.46 -35.67 -17.97
CA SER A 98 -50.07 -36.05 -18.27
C SER A 98 -49.34 -34.96 -19.04
N LEU A 99 -49.98 -34.32 -20.02
CA LEU A 99 -49.43 -33.18 -20.75
C LEU A 99 -49.10 -32.03 -19.79
N ARG A 100 -50.01 -31.73 -18.85
CA ARG A 100 -49.79 -30.70 -17.83
C ARG A 100 -48.63 -31.07 -16.90
N LEU A 101 -48.52 -32.33 -16.50
CA LEU A 101 -47.42 -32.81 -15.65
C LEU A 101 -46.06 -32.67 -16.37
N VAL A 102 -45.99 -33.07 -17.64
CA VAL A 102 -44.75 -32.96 -18.44
C VAL A 102 -44.33 -31.50 -18.60
N VAL A 103 -45.27 -30.61 -18.96
CA VAL A 103 -44.98 -29.17 -19.08
C VAL A 103 -44.54 -28.59 -17.74
N ALA A 104 -45.19 -28.96 -16.64
CA ALA A 104 -44.82 -28.50 -15.31
C ALA A 104 -43.43 -28.99 -14.88
N ILE A 105 -43.04 -30.23 -15.21
CA ILE A 105 -41.70 -30.75 -14.93
C ILE A 105 -40.64 -30.01 -15.75
N LEU A 106 -40.87 -29.81 -17.06
CA LEU A 106 -39.96 -29.08 -17.93
C LEU A 106 -39.76 -27.65 -17.43
N MET A 107 -40.85 -26.93 -17.15
CA MET A 107 -40.79 -25.59 -16.58
C MET A 107 -40.12 -25.59 -15.21
N GLY A 108 -40.44 -26.56 -14.36
CA GLY A 108 -39.85 -26.72 -13.03
C GLY A 108 -38.32 -26.83 -13.07
N ILE A 109 -37.77 -27.64 -13.96
CA ILE A 109 -36.30 -27.78 -14.13
C ILE A 109 -35.69 -26.44 -14.57
N THR A 110 -36.29 -25.77 -15.55
CA THR A 110 -35.77 -24.49 -16.05
C THR A 110 -35.86 -23.35 -15.03
N ILE A 111 -36.89 -23.35 -14.18
CA ILE A 111 -37.12 -22.35 -13.14
C ILE A 111 -36.28 -22.67 -11.88
N ALA A 112 -36.00 -23.93 -11.61
CA ALA A 112 -35.24 -24.35 -10.43
C ALA A 112 -33.80 -23.83 -10.46
N HIS A 113 -33.14 -23.85 -11.61
CA HIS A 113 -31.74 -23.42 -11.72
C HIS A 113 -31.49 -21.97 -11.23
N PRO A 114 -32.21 -20.95 -11.73
CA PRO A 114 -32.06 -19.59 -11.20
C PRO A 114 -32.45 -19.48 -9.73
N LEU A 115 -33.49 -20.19 -9.26
CA LEU A 115 -33.89 -20.14 -7.84
C LEU A 115 -32.84 -20.74 -6.91
N VAL A 116 -32.20 -21.84 -7.30
CA VAL A 116 -31.11 -22.47 -6.53
C VAL A 116 -29.91 -21.51 -6.46
N LEU A 117 -29.55 -20.87 -7.56
CA LEU A 117 -28.48 -19.88 -7.58
C LEU A 117 -28.82 -18.66 -6.70
N LEU A 118 -30.08 -18.21 -6.70
CA LEU A 118 -30.52 -17.12 -5.83
C LEU A 118 -30.42 -17.51 -4.35
N LEU A 119 -30.87 -18.72 -4.00
CA LEU A 119 -30.86 -19.21 -2.62
C LEU A 119 -29.44 -19.35 -2.07
N PHE A 120 -28.48 -19.79 -2.89
CA PHE A 120 -27.11 -20.05 -2.47
C PHE A 120 -26.12 -18.94 -2.88
N ARG A 121 -26.60 -17.79 -3.32
CA ARG A 121 -25.75 -16.69 -3.80
C ARG A 121 -24.65 -16.32 -2.81
N ASP A 122 -25.02 -16.16 -1.54
CA ASP A 122 -24.10 -15.74 -0.49
C ASP A 122 -23.05 -16.81 -0.21
N THR A 123 -23.46 -18.07 -0.11
CA THR A 123 -22.55 -19.21 0.09
C THR A 123 -21.57 -19.34 -1.07
N VAL A 124 -22.05 -19.23 -2.31
CA VAL A 124 -21.20 -19.28 -3.51
C VAL A 124 -20.19 -18.14 -3.50
N SER A 125 -20.63 -16.91 -3.20
CA SER A 125 -19.73 -15.76 -3.12
C SER A 125 -18.67 -15.92 -2.03
N SER A 126 -19.04 -16.45 -0.87
CA SER A 126 -18.10 -16.70 0.23
C SER A 126 -17.05 -17.74 -0.12
N VAL A 127 -17.42 -18.81 -0.84
CA VAL A 127 -16.46 -19.83 -1.28
C VAL A 127 -15.53 -19.24 -2.33
N ILE A 128 -16.05 -18.47 -3.29
CA ILE A 128 -15.23 -17.79 -4.32
C ILE A 128 -14.21 -16.86 -3.69
N GLU A 129 -14.61 -16.03 -2.72
CA GLU A 129 -13.68 -15.10 -2.05
C GLU A 129 -12.63 -15.84 -1.22
N LYS A 130 -13.00 -16.97 -0.59
CA LYS A 130 -12.06 -17.83 0.12
C LYS A 130 -11.03 -18.46 -0.83
N ASP A 131 -11.48 -18.98 -1.97
CA ASP A 131 -10.61 -19.60 -2.97
C ASP A 131 -9.69 -18.55 -3.62
N ARG A 132 -10.21 -17.35 -3.91
CA ARG A 132 -9.40 -16.21 -4.38
C ARG A 132 -8.33 -15.80 -3.37
N ALA A 133 -8.68 -15.70 -2.09
CA ALA A 133 -7.72 -15.37 -1.05
C ALA A 133 -6.61 -16.43 -0.96
N ALA A 134 -6.95 -17.71 -1.08
CA ALA A 134 -5.97 -18.79 -1.12
C ALA A 134 -5.06 -18.71 -2.37
N GLU A 135 -5.61 -18.40 -3.54
CA GLU A 135 -4.83 -18.23 -4.78
C GLU A 135 -3.86 -17.04 -4.68
N ILE A 136 -4.33 -15.90 -4.15
CA ILE A 136 -3.51 -14.70 -3.93
C ILE A 136 -2.35 -15.01 -2.97
N GLU A 137 -2.58 -15.77 -1.91
CA GLU A 137 -1.54 -16.15 -0.96
C GLU A 137 -0.46 -17.04 -1.60
N VAL A 138 -0.87 -18.00 -2.43
CA VAL A 138 0.07 -18.84 -3.20
C VAL A 138 0.93 -17.97 -4.12
N VAL A 139 0.32 -17.05 -4.87
CA VAL A 139 1.03 -16.12 -5.76
C VAL A 139 1.98 -15.21 -4.97
N ARG A 140 1.54 -14.68 -3.82
CA ARG A 140 2.36 -13.85 -2.93
C ARG A 140 3.60 -14.60 -2.44
N SER A 141 3.44 -15.85 -2.00
CA SER A 141 4.57 -16.68 -1.57
C SER A 141 5.56 -16.95 -2.71
N GLY A 142 5.07 -17.09 -3.94
CA GLY A 142 5.90 -17.17 -5.15
C GLY A 142 6.75 -15.92 -5.36
N PHE A 143 6.14 -14.74 -5.26
CA PHE A 143 6.84 -13.46 -5.37
C PHE A 143 7.84 -13.20 -4.23
N GLU A 144 7.56 -13.65 -3.01
CA GLU A 144 8.51 -13.55 -1.89
C GLU A 144 9.77 -14.37 -2.17
N ASN A 145 9.64 -15.59 -2.70
CA ASN A 145 10.78 -16.42 -3.12
C ASN A 145 11.58 -15.77 -4.26
N GLU A 146 10.93 -15.17 -5.26
CA GLU A 146 11.63 -14.44 -6.32
C GLU A 146 12.35 -13.21 -5.79
N LYS A 147 11.72 -12.46 -4.88
CA LYS A 147 12.32 -11.29 -4.23
C LYS A 147 13.55 -11.68 -3.41
N GLU A 148 13.51 -12.81 -2.72
CA GLU A 148 14.66 -13.34 -1.99
C GLU A 148 15.81 -13.71 -2.94
N LYS A 149 15.53 -14.38 -4.06
CA LYS A 149 16.54 -14.66 -5.10
C LYS A 149 17.16 -13.38 -5.66
N VAL A 150 16.34 -12.36 -5.94
CA VAL A 150 16.83 -11.06 -6.42
C VAL A 150 17.69 -10.37 -5.37
N ARG A 151 17.28 -10.39 -4.09
CA ARG A 151 18.09 -9.86 -2.99
C ARG A 151 19.42 -10.59 -2.85
N ALA A 152 19.43 -11.92 -2.96
CA ALA A 152 20.67 -12.70 -2.95
C ALA A 152 21.59 -12.37 -4.14
N ASN A 153 21.02 -12.07 -5.31
CA ASN A 153 21.80 -11.57 -6.43
C ASN A 153 22.36 -10.16 -6.17
N ILE A 154 21.58 -9.26 -5.58
CA ILE A 154 22.03 -7.90 -5.21
C ILE A 154 23.20 -7.99 -4.22
N THR A 155 23.09 -8.79 -3.15
CA THR A 155 24.18 -8.93 -2.17
C THR A 155 25.44 -9.53 -2.80
N LYS A 156 25.29 -10.46 -3.76
CA LYS A 156 26.41 -11.00 -4.54
C LYS A 156 27.04 -9.95 -5.46
N LEU A 157 26.24 -9.10 -6.09
CA LEU A 157 26.77 -7.99 -6.89
C LEU A 157 27.48 -6.97 -6.00
N GLU A 158 26.89 -6.59 -4.88
CA GLU A 158 27.50 -5.68 -3.91
C GLU A 158 28.84 -6.21 -3.39
N SER A 159 28.93 -7.51 -3.07
CA SER A 159 30.19 -8.12 -2.64
C SER A 159 31.24 -8.10 -3.75
N SER A 160 30.86 -8.39 -4.99
CA SER A 160 31.77 -8.30 -6.15
C SER A 160 32.24 -6.87 -6.42
N ILE A 161 31.38 -5.86 -6.25
CA ILE A 161 31.73 -4.44 -6.39
C ILE A 161 32.66 -4.04 -5.25
N ALA A 162 32.40 -4.50 -4.02
CA ALA A 162 33.26 -4.24 -2.87
C ALA A 162 34.67 -4.84 -3.09
N GLU A 163 34.75 -6.08 -3.59
CA GLU A 163 36.02 -6.72 -3.92
C GLU A 163 36.76 -5.97 -5.04
N GLN A 164 36.04 -5.51 -6.07
CA GLN A 164 36.62 -4.67 -7.13
C GLN A 164 37.12 -3.33 -6.60
N ARG A 165 36.37 -2.66 -5.72
CA ARG A 165 36.80 -1.43 -5.05
C ARG A 165 38.02 -1.65 -4.17
N GLN A 166 38.09 -2.80 -3.49
CA GLN A 166 39.27 -3.16 -2.71
C GLN A 166 40.48 -3.36 -3.61
N LYS A 167 40.38 -4.15 -4.69
CA LYS A 167 41.45 -4.31 -5.69
C LYS A 167 41.88 -2.99 -6.32
N TRP A 168 40.92 -2.11 -6.59
CA TRP A 168 41.17 -0.75 -7.08
C TRP A 168 41.95 0.06 -6.05
N ASN A 169 41.50 0.15 -4.80
CA ASN A 169 42.18 0.87 -3.72
C ASN A 169 43.58 0.28 -3.45
N GLU A 170 43.73 -1.04 -3.48
CA GLU A 170 45.02 -1.74 -3.37
C GLU A 170 45.97 -1.42 -4.53
N SER A 171 45.47 -0.96 -5.68
CA SER A 171 46.31 -0.48 -6.78
C SER A 171 46.83 0.95 -6.56
N PHE A 172 46.14 1.79 -5.78
CA PHE A 172 46.60 3.13 -5.39
C PHE A 172 47.43 3.12 -4.12
N GLN A 173 47.15 2.19 -3.21
CA GLN A 173 48.02 1.92 -2.09
C GLN A 173 49.23 1.19 -2.62
N ALA A 174 50.38 1.85 -2.67
CA ALA A 174 51.65 1.22 -3.00
C ALA A 174 52.00 0.17 -1.93
N LYS A 175 51.38 -1.01 -1.98
CA LYS A 175 51.62 -2.13 -1.06
C LYS A 175 53.04 -2.70 -1.22
N PHE A 176 53.75 -2.30 -2.29
CA PHE A 176 55.18 -2.55 -2.43
C PHE A 176 56.07 -1.59 -1.59
N ILE A 177 55.51 -0.51 -1.04
CA ILE A 177 56.23 0.49 -0.22
C ILE A 177 55.93 0.31 1.28
N LEU A 178 54.78 -0.28 1.64
CA LEU A 178 54.28 -0.35 3.04
C LEU A 178 54.19 -1.80 3.56
N GLN A 179 55.30 -2.51 3.58
CA GLN A 179 55.45 -3.69 4.43
C GLN A 179 56.18 -3.30 5.72
N GLU A 180 55.76 -2.20 6.36
CA GLU A 180 56.15 -1.88 7.73
C GLU A 180 55.16 -0.88 8.33
N ASN A 181 54.64 -1.23 9.52
CA ASN A 181 53.84 -0.45 10.47
C ASN A 181 52.30 -0.50 10.34
N GLU A 182 51.74 -1.54 10.97
CA GLU A 182 50.44 -1.47 11.66
C GLU A 182 50.61 -0.60 12.91
N ASP A 183 50.02 0.60 12.94
CA ASP A 183 49.61 1.25 14.19
C ASP A 183 48.54 2.31 13.89
N ALA A 184 47.36 2.11 14.49
CA ALA A 184 46.13 2.87 14.26
C ALA A 184 46.08 4.25 14.96
N ASP A 185 47.23 4.80 15.36
CA ASP A 185 47.42 6.20 15.78
C ASP A 185 48.36 6.97 14.82
N SER A 186 48.73 6.36 13.69
CA SER A 186 49.63 6.98 12.73
C SER A 186 48.92 8.09 11.96
N ALA A 187 49.50 9.26 12.09
CA ALA A 187 49.12 10.49 11.44
C ALA A 187 48.63 10.30 10.00
N ILE A 188 47.52 10.96 9.65
CA ILE A 188 47.18 11.26 8.26
C ILE A 188 48.48 11.67 7.55
N PRO A 189 48.89 10.97 6.47
CA PRO A 189 50.13 11.27 5.79
C PRO A 189 50.20 12.76 5.42
N GLY A 190 51.10 13.51 6.06
CA GLY A 190 51.32 14.93 5.81
C GLY A 190 50.99 15.91 6.95
N LEU A 191 50.32 15.51 8.04
CA LEU A 191 50.10 16.38 9.22
C LEU A 191 50.91 15.91 10.43
N THR A 192 51.44 16.85 11.22
CA THR A 192 52.03 16.54 12.53
C THR A 192 50.95 16.18 13.56
N ALA A 193 51.31 15.44 14.62
CA ALA A 193 50.37 15.05 15.67
C ALA A 193 49.71 16.25 16.37
N GLU A 194 50.40 17.38 16.47
CA GLU A 194 49.86 18.64 17.02
C GLU A 194 48.80 19.25 16.11
N GLN A 195 49.06 19.28 14.79
CA GLN A 195 48.11 19.79 13.78
C GLN A 195 46.82 18.97 13.73
N GLN A 196 46.91 17.65 13.95
CA GLN A 196 45.73 16.79 14.00
C GLN A 196 44.86 17.08 15.23
N LYS A 197 45.48 17.36 16.36
CA LYS A 197 44.76 17.72 17.59
C LYS A 197 44.06 19.06 17.42
N GLU A 198 44.69 20.03 16.78
CA GLU A 198 44.08 21.33 16.46
C GLU A 198 42.92 21.23 15.46
N LEU A 199 43.09 20.45 14.39
CA LEU A 199 42.03 20.22 13.41
C LEU A 199 40.81 19.56 14.07
N LYS A 200 41.04 18.53 14.89
CA LYS A 200 39.98 17.84 15.63
C LYS A 200 39.26 18.79 16.59
N ALA A 201 40.00 19.61 17.34
CA ALA A 201 39.41 20.60 18.23
C ALA A 201 38.55 21.63 17.49
N ALA A 202 39.00 22.12 16.32
CA ALA A 202 38.24 23.06 15.50
C ALA A 202 36.96 22.44 14.91
N ILE A 203 37.03 21.18 14.48
CA ILE A 203 35.87 20.42 14.00
C ILE A 203 34.88 20.20 15.14
N ASP A 204 35.35 19.77 16.31
CA ASP A 204 34.50 19.51 17.46
C ASP A 204 33.83 20.80 17.96
N GLU A 205 34.55 21.92 18.05
CA GLU A 205 33.97 23.23 18.41
C GLU A 205 32.85 23.65 17.44
N GLY A 206 33.07 23.50 16.12
CA GLY A 206 32.09 23.85 15.10
C GLY A 206 30.88 22.91 15.03
N THR A 207 31.03 21.64 15.45
CA THR A 207 29.96 20.62 15.32
C THR A 207 29.19 20.34 16.61
N THR A 208 29.76 20.66 17.77
CA THR A 208 29.13 20.44 19.09
C THR A 208 27.70 20.95 19.18
N PRO A 209 27.35 22.21 18.84
CA PRO A 209 25.97 22.70 19.00
C PRO A 209 24.96 21.92 18.13
N PHE A 210 25.38 21.49 16.94
CA PHE A 210 24.53 20.69 16.05
C PHE A 210 24.38 19.25 16.55
N ARG A 211 25.46 18.64 17.05
CA ARG A 211 25.44 17.29 17.64
C ARG A 211 24.55 17.26 18.88
N GLU A 212 24.67 18.24 19.78
CA GLU A 212 23.81 18.36 20.96
C GLU A 212 22.34 18.48 20.55
N ARG A 213 22.01 19.38 19.60
CA ARG A 213 20.63 19.53 19.13
C ARG A 213 20.11 18.25 18.46
N LEU A 214 20.95 17.55 17.69
CA LEU A 214 20.59 16.27 17.07
C LEU A 214 20.22 15.22 18.13
N THR A 215 20.97 15.12 19.23
CA THR A 215 20.63 14.18 20.31
C THR A 215 19.28 14.48 20.96
N VAL A 216 18.93 15.76 21.12
CA VAL A 216 17.63 16.19 21.66
C VAL A 216 16.51 15.83 20.69
N VAL A 217 16.67 16.12 19.39
CA VAL A 217 15.68 15.79 18.35
C VAL A 217 15.49 14.28 18.23
N ASP A 218 16.57 13.50 18.28
CA ASP A 218 16.50 12.04 18.24
C ASP A 218 15.77 11.46 19.46
N LYS A 219 15.98 12.04 20.65
CA LYS A 219 15.23 11.65 21.86
C LYS A 219 13.74 11.95 21.71
N GLN A 220 13.39 13.16 21.27
CA GLN A 220 11.99 13.55 21.04
C GLN A 220 11.32 12.64 20.00
N PHE A 221 12.01 12.35 18.90
CA PHE A 221 11.52 11.44 17.87
C PHE A 221 11.31 10.02 18.43
N GLY A 222 12.25 9.52 19.24
CA GLY A 222 12.15 8.22 19.90
C GLY A 222 10.99 8.10 20.89
N GLU A 223 10.59 9.18 21.55
CA GLU A 223 9.44 9.22 22.46
C GLU A 223 8.10 9.30 21.72
N LEU A 224 8.03 10.10 20.64
CA LEU A 224 6.78 10.39 19.91
C LEU A 224 6.44 9.33 18.85
N SER A 225 7.44 8.75 18.20
CA SER A 225 7.26 7.69 17.19
C SER A 225 6.42 6.49 17.69
N PRO A 226 6.69 5.88 18.85
CA PRO A 226 5.87 4.77 19.36
C PRO A 226 4.45 5.22 19.74
N GLN A 227 4.28 6.45 20.25
CA GLN A 227 2.95 6.99 20.57
C GLN A 227 2.11 7.18 19.29
N TYR A 228 2.72 7.71 18.23
CA TYR A 228 2.08 7.85 16.93
C TYR A 228 1.73 6.48 16.31
N ALA A 229 2.64 5.50 16.41
CA ALA A 229 2.37 4.14 15.93
C ALA A 229 1.18 3.50 16.67
N LYS A 230 1.11 3.66 18.00
CA LYS A 230 -0.03 3.21 18.81
C LYS A 230 -1.33 3.91 18.41
N LEU A 231 -1.29 5.21 18.16
CA LEU A 231 -2.47 5.97 17.73
C LEU A 231 -2.97 5.51 16.35
N GLN A 232 -2.05 5.15 15.45
CA GLN A 232 -2.39 4.59 14.13
C GLN A 232 -3.04 3.20 14.23
N THR A 233 -2.56 2.34 15.12
CA THR A 233 -3.19 1.03 15.33
C THR A 233 -4.58 1.17 15.94
N GLU A 234 -4.77 2.08 16.91
CA GLU A 234 -6.09 2.40 17.47
C GLU A 234 -7.04 2.97 16.41
N LEU A 235 -6.57 3.87 15.54
CA LEU A 235 -7.36 4.39 14.43
C LEU A 235 -7.80 3.28 13.48
N GLY A 236 -6.88 2.39 13.08
CA GLY A 236 -7.22 1.25 12.23
C GLY A 236 -8.26 0.33 12.86
N PHE A 237 -8.13 0.06 14.17
CA PHE A 237 -9.11 -0.72 14.92
C PHE A 237 -10.50 -0.07 14.92
N TRP A 238 -10.60 1.22 15.27
CA TRP A 238 -11.88 1.92 15.32
C TRP A 238 -12.49 2.16 13.94
N GLN A 239 -11.68 2.29 12.90
CA GLN A 239 -12.16 2.36 11.51
C GLN A 239 -12.82 1.03 11.11
N ALA A 240 -12.17 -0.09 11.40
CA ALA A 240 -12.75 -1.41 11.14
C ALA A 240 -14.05 -1.64 11.93
N GLU A 241 -14.12 -1.25 13.21
CA GLU A 241 -15.36 -1.36 13.98
C GLU A 241 -16.46 -0.43 13.47
N PHE A 242 -16.12 0.78 13.01
CA PHE A 242 -17.06 1.69 12.38
C PHE A 242 -17.63 1.14 11.06
N GLU A 243 -16.78 0.56 10.21
CA GLU A 243 -17.19 -0.09 8.96
C GLU A 243 -18.07 -1.33 9.22
N ARG A 244 -17.73 -2.14 10.24
CA ARG A 244 -18.56 -3.27 10.66
C ARG A 244 -19.96 -2.85 11.10
N GLU A 245 -20.07 -1.73 11.82
CA GLU A 245 -21.35 -1.15 12.21
C GLU A 245 -22.12 -0.63 11.01
N LEU A 246 -21.47 0.09 10.09
CA LEU A 246 -22.10 0.56 8.86
C LEU A 246 -22.65 -0.58 7.99
N ASN A 247 -21.92 -1.68 7.94
CA ASN A 247 -22.30 -2.88 7.18
C ASN A 247 -23.37 -3.73 7.90
N GLY A 248 -23.86 -3.30 9.06
CA GLY A 248 -24.93 -3.98 9.80
C GLY A 248 -24.51 -5.31 10.43
N GLN A 249 -23.21 -5.63 10.48
CA GLN A 249 -22.71 -6.92 10.98
C GLN A 249 -22.94 -7.14 12.49
N ARG A 250 -23.07 -6.04 13.24
CA ARG A 250 -23.37 -6.06 14.68
C ARG A 250 -24.76 -5.52 15.01
N SER A 251 -25.15 -4.40 14.39
CA SER A 251 -26.42 -3.72 14.64
C SER A 251 -27.61 -4.34 13.90
N GLY A 252 -27.40 -5.21 12.91
CA GLY A 252 -28.45 -5.78 12.07
C GLY A 252 -29.13 -4.78 11.12
N LEU A 253 -28.76 -3.50 11.18
CA LEU A 253 -29.25 -2.42 10.33
C LEU A 253 -28.04 -1.83 9.57
N SER A 254 -28.16 -1.73 8.25
CA SER A 254 -27.15 -1.06 7.43
C SER A 254 -27.27 0.46 7.55
N GLY A 255 -26.15 1.15 7.71
CA GLY A 255 -26.08 2.62 7.75
C GLY A 255 -25.66 3.20 9.10
N GLU A 256 -25.69 4.53 9.19
CA GLU A 256 -25.24 5.26 10.38
C GLU A 256 -26.26 5.21 11.51
N GLY A 257 -26.27 4.09 12.24
CA GLY A 257 -27.00 3.97 13.50
C GLY A 257 -26.43 4.87 14.62
N PRO A 258 -27.11 4.99 15.76
CA PRO A 258 -26.65 5.79 16.90
C PRO A 258 -25.24 5.42 17.38
N ARG A 259 -24.92 4.11 17.37
CA ARG A 259 -23.59 3.58 17.74
C ARG A 259 -22.51 3.96 16.73
N ALA A 260 -22.82 3.92 15.44
CA ALA A 260 -21.87 4.34 14.41
C ALA A 260 -21.54 5.84 14.58
N ARG A 261 -22.55 6.68 14.87
CA ARG A 261 -22.35 8.10 15.16
C ARG A 261 -21.48 8.34 16.40
N SER A 262 -21.71 7.61 17.49
CA SER A 262 -20.87 7.74 18.69
C SER A 262 -19.44 7.26 18.45
N ILE A 263 -19.23 6.17 17.69
CA ILE A 263 -17.87 5.73 17.32
C ILE A 263 -17.16 6.80 16.48
N ARG A 264 -17.86 7.43 15.53
CA ARG A 264 -17.28 8.51 14.74
C ARG A 264 -16.87 9.71 15.61
N ALA A 265 -17.80 10.24 16.39
CA ALA A 265 -17.59 11.45 17.19
C ALA A 265 -16.66 11.23 18.38
N ASP A 266 -16.84 10.14 19.12
CA ASP A 266 -16.10 9.91 20.38
C ASP A 266 -14.75 9.23 20.16
N GLN A 267 -14.62 8.41 19.10
CA GLN A 267 -13.42 7.58 18.90
C GLN A 267 -12.58 7.99 17.69
N LEU A 268 -13.20 8.23 16.53
CA LEU A 268 -12.47 8.48 15.28
C LEU A 268 -12.02 9.93 15.13
N GLU A 269 -12.90 10.91 15.33
CA GLU A 269 -12.59 12.33 15.12
C GLU A 269 -11.45 12.84 16.02
N PRO A 270 -11.48 12.64 17.35
CA PRO A 270 -10.39 13.09 18.22
C PRO A 270 -9.05 12.44 17.86
N ARG A 271 -9.06 11.13 17.56
CA ARG A 271 -7.84 10.40 17.18
C ARG A 271 -7.30 10.81 15.82
N ARG A 272 -8.16 11.19 14.86
CA ARG A 272 -7.73 11.71 13.56
C ARG A 272 -7.06 13.07 13.71
N GLU A 273 -7.63 13.94 14.53
CA GLU A 273 -7.04 15.24 14.84
C GLU A 273 -5.70 15.09 15.57
N GLU A 274 -5.64 14.23 16.58
CA GLU A 274 -4.41 13.95 17.32
C GLU A 274 -3.34 13.30 16.43
N SER A 275 -3.74 12.38 15.55
CA SER A 275 -2.84 11.74 14.57
C SER A 275 -2.28 12.76 13.59
N LYS A 276 -3.13 13.66 13.08
CA LYS A 276 -2.70 14.74 12.20
C LYS A 276 -1.70 15.67 12.92
N ARG A 277 -1.98 16.03 14.17
CA ARG A 277 -1.09 16.88 14.98
C ARG A 277 0.26 16.20 15.24
N MET A 278 0.24 14.94 15.66
CA MET A 278 1.46 14.16 15.96
C MET A 278 2.27 13.88 14.69
N GLY A 279 1.60 13.58 13.58
CA GLY A 279 2.23 13.40 12.27
C GLY A 279 2.94 14.66 11.80
N ALA A 280 2.28 15.83 11.90
CA ALA A 280 2.90 17.12 11.57
C ALA A 280 4.12 17.43 12.45
N LEU A 281 4.07 17.04 13.73
CA LEU A 281 5.18 17.24 14.66
C LEU A 281 6.37 16.31 14.34
N LEU A 282 6.12 15.04 14.00
CA LEU A 282 7.17 14.12 13.55
C LEU A 282 7.78 14.56 12.21
N GLU A 283 6.98 15.09 11.30
CA GLU A 283 7.46 15.66 10.03
C GLU A 283 8.39 16.86 10.29
N HIS A 284 7.98 17.78 11.18
CA HIS A 284 8.83 18.89 11.61
C HIS A 284 10.16 18.41 12.21
N LEU A 285 10.12 17.45 13.15
CA LEU A 285 11.34 16.89 13.76
C LEU A 285 12.26 16.22 12.73
N THR A 286 11.68 15.54 11.74
CA THR A 286 12.44 14.89 10.67
C THR A 286 13.12 15.93 9.77
N ALA A 287 12.42 17.02 9.44
CA ALA A 287 12.97 18.13 8.69
C ALA A 287 14.06 18.88 9.48
N GLU A 288 13.83 19.13 10.78
CA GLU A 288 14.82 19.73 11.68
C GLU A 288 16.10 18.89 11.75
N LYS A 289 15.97 17.57 11.91
CA LYS A 289 17.10 16.63 11.90
C LYS A 289 17.89 16.70 10.60
N ALA A 290 17.23 16.67 9.45
CA ALA A 290 17.90 16.75 8.14
C ALA A 290 18.65 18.08 7.97
N ASN A 291 18.05 19.19 8.41
CA ASN A 291 18.69 20.50 8.40
C ASN A 291 19.92 20.55 9.31
N LEU A 292 19.82 20.04 10.54
CA LEU A 292 20.95 19.99 11.48
C LEU A 292 22.09 19.12 10.99
N GLN A 293 21.80 17.98 10.34
CA GLN A 293 22.84 17.14 9.73
C GLN A 293 23.55 17.88 8.58
N THR A 294 22.81 18.65 7.79
CA THR A 294 23.38 19.45 6.70
C THR A 294 24.26 20.58 7.26
N GLN A 295 23.77 21.30 8.28
CA GLN A 295 24.53 22.35 8.97
C GLN A 295 25.79 21.78 9.65
N SER A 296 25.72 20.61 10.26
CA SER A 296 26.89 19.93 10.84
C SER A 296 27.94 19.63 9.78
N ARG A 297 27.55 19.07 8.62
CA ARG A 297 28.49 18.80 7.52
C ARG A 297 29.11 20.08 6.94
N GLN A 298 28.32 21.14 6.83
CA GLN A 298 28.81 22.45 6.38
C GLN A 298 29.79 23.05 7.39
N ALA A 299 29.52 22.93 8.68
CA ALA A 299 30.42 23.36 9.75
C ALA A 299 31.73 22.57 9.73
N GLU A 300 31.68 21.24 9.54
CA GLU A 300 32.87 20.39 9.35
C GLU A 300 33.68 20.85 8.14
N ALA A 301 33.03 21.03 6.98
CA ALA A 301 33.71 21.49 5.77
C ALA A 301 34.35 22.89 5.95
N THR A 302 33.67 23.78 6.67
CA THR A 302 34.17 25.14 6.94
C THR A 302 35.38 25.11 7.88
N ALA A 303 35.33 24.26 8.92
CA ALA A 303 36.46 24.07 9.84
C ALA A 303 37.69 23.48 9.12
N ILE A 304 37.47 22.48 8.26
CA ILE A 304 38.54 21.88 7.44
C ILE A 304 39.13 22.91 6.48
N ALA A 305 38.29 23.64 5.72
CA ALA A 305 38.77 24.67 4.79
C ALA A 305 39.55 25.79 5.50
N GLY A 306 39.11 26.20 6.69
CA GLY A 306 39.83 27.16 7.53
C GLY A 306 41.20 26.64 8.00
N PHE A 307 41.30 25.34 8.29
CA PHE A 307 42.56 24.71 8.67
C PHE A 307 43.51 24.54 7.47
N GLU A 308 43.00 24.13 6.31
CA GLU A 308 43.78 24.07 5.06
C GLU A 308 44.37 25.42 4.68
N ALA A 309 43.60 26.51 4.85
CA ALA A 309 44.10 27.86 4.63
C ALA A 309 45.26 28.22 5.57
N LYS A 310 45.16 27.86 6.86
CA LYS A 310 46.26 28.04 7.83
C LYS A 310 47.50 27.24 7.44
N LEU A 311 47.34 25.98 7.02
CA LEU A 311 48.45 25.15 6.54
C LEU A 311 49.14 25.78 5.32
N ALA A 312 48.36 26.27 4.35
CA ALA A 312 48.91 26.94 3.17
C ALA A 312 49.66 28.24 3.51
N GLU A 313 49.23 28.99 4.54
CA GLU A 313 49.97 30.14 5.05
C GLU A 313 51.29 29.75 5.72
N ILE A 314 51.27 28.70 6.54
CA ILE A 314 52.48 28.15 7.19
C ILE A 314 53.48 27.65 6.14
N GLU A 315 53.01 26.94 5.10
CA GLU A 315 53.87 26.49 4.01
C GLU A 315 54.51 27.66 3.26
N LYS A 316 53.74 28.72 2.94
CA LYS A 316 54.28 29.93 2.32
C LYS A 316 55.32 30.63 3.20
N ALA A 317 55.07 30.70 4.51
CA ALA A 317 56.02 31.28 5.47
C ALA A 317 57.32 30.46 5.52
N ASN A 318 57.22 29.14 5.57
CA ASN A 318 58.36 28.23 5.57
C ASN A 318 59.16 28.32 4.26
N GLN A 319 58.50 28.43 3.11
CA GLN A 319 59.17 28.64 1.82
C GLN A 319 59.92 29.97 1.78
N ALA A 320 59.31 31.06 2.30
CA ALA A 320 59.96 32.36 2.38
C ALA A 320 61.17 32.34 3.32
N GLU A 321 61.07 31.65 4.46
CA GLU A 321 62.20 31.48 5.38
C GLU A 321 63.31 30.62 4.77
N ALA A 322 62.97 29.52 4.11
CA ALA A 322 63.93 28.68 3.40
C ALA A 322 64.68 29.46 2.31
N ALA A 323 63.96 30.29 1.54
CA ALA A 323 64.57 31.18 0.55
C ALA A 323 65.50 32.22 1.20
N ARG A 324 65.12 32.79 2.35
CA ARG A 324 65.95 33.72 3.13
C ARG A 324 67.23 33.04 3.62
N VAL A 325 67.12 31.84 4.19
CA VAL A 325 68.27 31.06 4.70
C VAL A 325 69.18 30.63 3.55
N ALA A 326 68.63 30.20 2.41
CA ALA A 326 69.41 29.88 1.22
C ALA A 326 70.18 31.11 0.70
N GLY A 327 69.54 32.27 0.65
CA GLY A 327 70.21 33.53 0.28
C GLY A 327 71.31 33.95 1.26
N LEU A 328 71.11 33.73 2.58
CA LEU A 328 72.15 33.97 3.58
C LEU A 328 73.32 32.99 3.43
N LYS A 329 73.07 31.71 3.16
CA LYS A 329 74.12 30.72 2.89
C LYS A 329 74.94 31.10 1.67
N GLN A 330 74.29 31.48 0.56
CA GLN A 330 74.99 31.93 -0.65
C GLN A 330 75.89 33.16 -0.38
N LYS A 331 75.43 34.10 0.46
CA LYS A 331 76.26 35.25 0.87
C LYS A 331 77.47 34.81 1.70
N VAL A 332 77.28 33.93 2.69
CA VAL A 332 78.37 33.41 3.51
C VAL A 332 79.39 32.63 2.67
N GLU A 333 78.92 31.82 1.72
CA GLU A 333 79.80 31.09 0.79
C GLU A 333 80.59 32.04 -0.13
N ALA A 334 79.96 33.11 -0.62
CA ALA A 334 80.62 34.14 -1.42
C ALA A 334 81.68 34.90 -0.59
N ASP A 335 81.35 35.31 0.63
CA ASP A 335 82.27 35.99 1.55
C ASP A 335 83.47 35.09 1.91
N GLN A 336 83.23 33.79 2.14
CA GLN A 336 84.30 32.80 2.40
C GLN A 336 85.20 32.61 1.17
N ALA A 337 84.64 32.56 -0.04
CA ALA A 337 85.40 32.45 -1.28
C ALA A 337 86.26 33.70 -1.51
N GLU A 338 85.72 34.90 -1.28
CA GLU A 338 86.47 36.16 -1.40
C GLU A 338 87.61 36.24 -0.37
N GLN A 339 87.35 35.85 0.88
CA GLN A 339 88.39 35.76 1.92
C GLN A 339 89.50 34.76 1.53
N PHE A 340 89.13 33.60 0.99
CA PHE A 340 90.11 32.59 0.54
C PHE A 340 90.98 33.10 -0.62
N VAL A 341 90.39 33.77 -1.61
CA VAL A 341 91.12 34.40 -2.72
C VAL A 341 92.07 35.48 -2.20
N THR A 342 91.60 36.30 -1.26
CA THR A 342 92.42 37.37 -0.66
C THR A 342 93.61 36.79 0.10
N GLN A 343 93.41 35.72 0.89
CA GLN A 343 94.48 34.99 1.58
C GLN A 343 95.49 34.36 0.60
N GLN A 344 95.01 33.70 -0.45
CA GLN A 344 95.84 33.12 -1.51
C GLN A 344 96.68 34.18 -2.24
N ASN A 345 96.09 35.34 -2.54
CA ASN A 345 96.80 36.44 -3.17
C ASN A 345 97.87 37.04 -2.25
N ALA A 346 97.57 37.23 -0.96
CA ALA A 346 98.55 37.68 0.02
C ALA A 346 99.74 36.70 0.16
N LEU A 347 99.48 35.38 0.16
CA LEU A 347 100.50 34.33 0.12
C LEU A 347 101.36 34.40 -1.17
N ARG A 348 100.74 34.64 -2.33
CA ARG A 348 101.47 34.79 -3.61
C ARG A 348 102.34 36.05 -3.63
N GLU A 349 101.90 37.15 -3.04
CA GLU A 349 102.71 38.37 -2.94
C GLU A 349 103.90 38.19 -2.00
N THR A 350 103.73 37.49 -0.88
CA THR A 350 104.86 37.19 0.04
C THR A 350 105.90 36.29 -0.61
N ILE A 351 105.49 35.31 -1.43
CA ILE A 351 106.42 34.45 -2.20
C ILE A 351 107.17 35.22 -3.29
N LYS A 352 106.58 36.28 -3.88
CA LYS A 352 107.25 37.11 -4.90
C LYS A 352 108.27 38.10 -4.33
N GLN A 353 108.26 38.34 -3.03
CA GLN A 353 109.17 39.28 -2.35
C GLN A 353 110.37 38.60 -1.70
N GLN A 354 110.44 37.26 -1.72
CA GLN A 354 111.62 36.45 -1.44
C GLN A 354 112.31 36.04 -2.74
#